data_AF-A0A852K3T5-F1
#
_entry.id   AF-A0A852K3T5-F1
#
_cell.length_a   1.000
_cell.length_b   1.000
_cell.length_c   1.000
_cell.angle_alpha   90.00
_cell.angle_beta   90.00
_cell.angle_gamma   90.00
#
_symmetry.space_group_name_H-M   'P 1'
#
loop_
_entity.id
_entity.type
_entity.pdbx_description
1 polymer ?
#
loop_
_entity_poly.entity_id
_entity_poly.type
_entity_poly.pdbx_seq_one_letter_code
_entity_poly.pdbx_strand_id
1 'polypeptide(L)'
;APLQKLYLFHPSYTNVVLELRNSTDQIVAFTAALFERSRHACYVLLRGPQPSEGPGPVSLMKRKLKEDVAVSRVLWLRRTPGDEEQHIRDRLYRMRFQSRD
;
A
#
# COMPACT_ATOMS: atom_id res chain seq x y z
N ALA A 1 -11.22 -18.41 2.01
CA ALA A 1 -11.00 -17.53 0.84
C ALA A 1 -9.50 -17.51 0.52
N PRO A 2 -9.09 -17.41 -0.76
CA PRO A 2 -7.68 -17.30 -1.10
C PRO A 2 -7.08 -16.02 -0.48
N LEU A 3 -5.84 -16.11 0.00
CA LEU A 3 -5.12 -14.97 0.57
C LEU A 3 -4.88 -13.93 -0.53
N GLN A 4 -5.45 -12.74 -0.38
CA GLN A 4 -5.17 -11.64 -1.30
C GLN A 4 -3.85 -10.99 -0.90
N LYS A 5 -2.98 -10.79 -1.89
CA LYS A 5 -1.71 -10.07 -1.71
C LYS A 5 -1.87 -8.64 -2.17
N LEU A 6 -1.46 -7.72 -1.31
CA LEU A 6 -1.40 -6.30 -1.63
C LEU A 6 0.01 -5.94 -2.04
N TYR A 7 0.13 -5.25 -3.18
CA TYR A 7 1.41 -4.76 -3.68
C TYR A 7 1.38 -3.25 -3.75
N LEU A 8 2.50 -2.62 -3.40
CA LEU A 8 2.70 -1.19 -3.55
C LEU A 8 3.82 -0.91 -4.53
N PHE A 9 3.48 -0.12 -5.54
CA PHE A 9 4.39 0.42 -6.54
C PHE A 9 4.47 1.93 -6.38
N HIS A 10 5.68 2.45 -6.24
CA HIS A 10 5.92 3.89 -6.17
C HIS A 10 6.70 4.36 -7.39
N PRO A 11 6.24 5.36 -8.16
CA PRO A 11 6.87 5.77 -9.42
C PRO A 11 8.34 6.17 -9.32
N SER A 12 8.81 6.64 -8.16
CA SER A 12 10.24 6.96 -7.96
C SER A 12 11.15 5.73 -7.80
N TYR A 13 10.58 4.53 -7.72
CA TYR A 13 11.29 3.26 -7.54
C TYR A 13 10.75 2.21 -8.51
N THR A 14 11.05 2.40 -9.79
CA THR A 14 10.54 1.55 -10.87
C THR A 14 11.11 0.13 -10.86
N ASN A 15 12.18 -0.11 -10.12
CA ASN A 15 12.85 -1.42 -10.00
C ASN A 15 12.41 -2.22 -8.77
N VAL A 16 11.46 -1.72 -7.97
CA VAL A 16 11.02 -2.34 -6.71
C VAL A 16 9.51 -2.36 -6.58
N VAL A 17 8.98 -3.44 -6.01
CA VAL A 17 7.61 -3.56 -5.54
C VAL A 17 7.63 -3.97 -4.07
N LEU A 18 6.75 -3.39 -3.25
CA LEU A 18 6.57 -3.84 -1.87
C LEU A 18 5.39 -4.80 -1.82
N GLU A 19 5.62 -6.04 -1.42
CA GLU A 19 4.56 -6.95 -0.99
C GLU A 19 4.17 -6.55 0.44
N LEU A 20 2.96 -6.04 0.64
CA LEU A 20 2.45 -5.67 1.96
C LEU A 20 1.94 -6.92 2.70
N ARG A 21 1.43 -6.75 3.92
CA ARG A 21 0.87 -7.89 4.69
C ARG A 21 -0.17 -8.63 3.86
N ASN A 22 -0.12 -9.96 3.91
CA ASN A 22 -1.22 -10.81 3.46
C ASN A 22 -2.49 -10.37 4.20
N SER A 23 -3.51 -9.97 3.44
CA SER A 23 -4.81 -9.64 4.01
C SER A 23 -5.81 -10.73 3.65
N THR A 24 -6.63 -11.11 4.63
CA THR A 24 -7.85 -11.90 4.39
C THR A 24 -9.03 -11.01 3.99
N ASP A 25 -8.84 -9.68 4.03
CA ASP A 25 -9.86 -8.70 3.67
C ASP A 25 -10.30 -8.87 2.21
N GLN A 26 -11.62 -8.90 1.99
CA GLN A 26 -12.21 -8.86 0.65
C GLN A 26 -12.24 -7.42 0.15
N ILE A 27 -11.14 -6.97 -0.46
CA ILE A 27 -11.02 -5.60 -0.98
C ILE A 27 -11.71 -5.51 -2.33
N VAL A 28 -12.82 -4.76 -2.38
CA VAL A 28 -13.62 -4.57 -3.59
C VAL A 28 -13.24 -3.31 -4.35
N ALA A 29 -12.70 -2.30 -3.65
CA ALA A 29 -12.13 -1.11 -4.25
C ALA A 29 -11.06 -0.50 -3.33
N PHE A 30 -10.14 0.26 -3.92
CA PHE A 30 -9.05 0.92 -3.21
C PHE A 30 -8.77 2.29 -3.84
N THR A 31 -8.40 3.25 -3.01
CA THR A 31 -7.82 4.51 -3.47
C THR A 31 -6.66 4.94 -2.57
N ALA A 32 -5.52 5.30 -3.17
CA ALA A 32 -4.42 5.92 -2.46
C ALA A 32 -4.66 7.43 -2.41
N ALA A 33 -4.70 8.00 -1.20
CA ALA A 33 -5.01 9.40 -1.01
C ALA A 33 -4.09 10.01 0.04
N LEU A 34 -3.57 11.18 -0.30
CA LEU A 34 -2.74 11.95 0.58
C LEU A 34 -3.63 13.08 1.15
N PHE A 35 -4.21 12.85 2.33
CA PHE A 35 -5.36 13.63 2.80
C PHE A 35 -5.00 15.03 3.33
N GLU A 36 -3.84 15.18 3.98
CA GLU A 36 -3.51 16.37 4.77
C GLU A 36 -2.02 16.68 4.72
N ARG A 37 -1.67 17.96 4.56
CA ARG A 37 -0.28 18.41 4.42
C ARG A 37 0.54 17.94 5.62
N SER A 38 1.76 17.48 5.36
CA SER A 38 2.70 16.99 6.39
C SER A 38 2.29 15.72 7.13
N ARG A 39 1.10 15.16 6.88
CA ARG A 39 0.70 13.85 7.41
C ARG A 39 1.30 12.73 6.57
N HIS A 40 1.54 11.59 7.21
CA HIS A 40 2.01 10.40 6.50
C HIS A 40 1.03 9.99 5.41
N ALA A 41 1.57 9.48 4.31
CA ALA A 41 0.78 8.88 3.25
C ALA A 41 -0.14 7.78 3.81
N CYS A 42 -1.34 7.67 3.24
CA CYS A 42 -2.29 6.64 3.59
C CYS A 42 -3.13 6.28 2.36
N TYR A 43 -3.95 5.26 2.51
CA TYR A 43 -4.88 4.83 1.49
C TYR A 43 -6.17 4.37 2.15
N VAL A 44 -7.25 4.40 1.38
CA VAL A 44 -8.57 3.98 1.81
C VAL A 44 -8.95 2.71 1.07
N LEU A 45 -9.39 1.73 1.84
CA LEU A 45 -9.88 0.45 1.36
C LEU A 45 -11.39 0.38 1.56
N LEU A 46 -12.10 -0.02 0.50
CA LEU A 46 -13.48 -0.46 0.59
C LEU A 46 -13.47 -1.99 0.59
N ARG A 47 -14.04 -2.57 1.65
CA ARG A 47 -14.25 -4.02 1.78
C ARG A 47 -15.72 -4.33 1.64
N GLY A 48 -16.04 -5.47 1.09
CA GLY A 48 -17.42 -5.87 0.84
C GLY A 48 -17.55 -7.35 0.48
N PRO A 49 -18.78 -7.78 0.15
CA PRO A 49 -19.04 -9.15 -0.30
C PRO A 49 -18.30 -9.45 -1.61
N GLN A 50 -18.02 -10.73 -1.85
CA GLN A 50 -17.49 -11.20 -3.12
C GLN A 50 -18.51 -10.96 -4.24
N PRO A 51 -18.07 -10.85 -5.52
CA PRO A 51 -18.98 -10.68 -6.65
C PRO A 51 -20.10 -11.74 -6.72
N SER A 52 -19.85 -12.95 -6.20
CA SER A 52 -20.81 -14.07 -6.15
C SER A 52 -21.81 -14.01 -4.98
N GLU A 53 -21.58 -13.18 -3.96
CA GLU A 53 -22.36 -13.17 -2.71
C GLU A 53 -23.57 -12.20 -2.74
N GLY A 54 -23.75 -11.44 -3.83
CA GLY A 54 -24.83 -10.46 -3.96
C GLY A 54 -24.62 -9.19 -3.13
N PRO A 55 -25.59 -8.25 -3.12
CA PRO A 55 -25.48 -7.02 -2.34
C PRO A 55 -25.36 -7.30 -0.83
N GLY A 56 -24.50 -6.56 -0.14
CA GLY A 56 -24.23 -6.78 1.28
C GLY A 56 -23.51 -5.60 1.94
N PRO A 57 -23.27 -5.67 3.25
CA PRO A 57 -22.63 -4.59 3.99
C PRO A 57 -21.20 -4.36 3.50
N VAL A 58 -20.82 -3.09 3.45
CA VAL A 58 -19.46 -2.67 3.12
C VAL A 58 -18.80 -1.98 4.31
N SER A 59 -17.47 -2.05 4.39
CA SER A 59 -16.70 -1.30 5.38
C SER A 59 -15.61 -0.49 4.73
N LEU A 60 -15.45 0.75 5.18
CA LEU A 60 -14.41 1.66 4.74
C LEU A 60 -13.33 1.76 5.81
N MET A 61 -12.06 1.64 5.42
CA MET A 61 -10.94 1.74 6.34
C MET A 61 -9.82 2.61 5.76
N LYS A 62 -9.29 3.53 6.57
CA LYS A 62 -8.08 4.31 6.27
C LYS A 62 -6.87 3.63 6.91
N ARG A 63 -5.85 3.31 6.11
CA ARG A 63 -4.60 2.67 6.58
C ARG A 63 -3.39 3.57 6.32
N LYS A 64 -2.51 3.72 7.31
CA LYS A 64 -1.27 4.51 7.14
C LYS A 64 -0.24 3.68 6.40
N LEU A 65 0.31 4.25 5.32
CA LEU A 65 1.32 3.58 4.50
C LEU A 65 2.53 3.14 5.33
N LYS A 66 2.99 4.00 6.25
CA LYS A 66 4.16 3.70 7.09
C LYS A 66 4.03 2.41 7.90
N GLU A 67 2.81 2.08 8.33
CA GLU A 67 2.54 0.89 9.16
C GLU A 67 2.65 -0.38 8.30
N ASP A 68 2.27 -0.29 7.02
CA ASP A 68 2.41 -1.39 6.06
C ASP A 68 3.84 -1.55 5.54
N VAL A 69 4.55 -0.45 5.30
CA VAL A 69 5.96 -0.47 4.89
C VAL A 69 6.84 -1.07 5.98
N ALA A 70 6.51 -0.87 7.26
CA ALA A 70 7.28 -1.42 8.38
C ALA A 70 7.34 -2.96 8.33
N VAL A 71 6.34 -3.61 7.75
CA VAL A 71 6.12 -5.06 7.78
C VAL A 71 6.01 -5.70 6.40
N SER A 72 6.27 -4.93 5.35
CA SER A 72 6.28 -5.40 3.97
C SER A 72 7.51 -6.27 3.68
N ARG A 73 7.50 -6.93 2.53
CA ARG A 73 8.66 -7.53 1.91
C ARG A 73 9.03 -6.76 0.65
N VAL A 74 10.30 -6.43 0.49
CA VAL A 74 10.79 -5.80 -0.74
C VAL A 74 11.04 -6.86 -1.81
N LEU A 75 10.41 -6.68 -2.97
CA LEU A 75 10.59 -7.50 -4.16
C LEU A 75 11.32 -6.67 -5.21
N TRP A 76 12.49 -7.15 -5.62
CA TRP A 76 13.30 -6.51 -6.64
C TRP A 76 12.86 -6.97 -8.02
N LEU A 77 12.40 -6.05 -8.87
CA LEU A 77 12.15 -6.31 -10.29
C LEU A 77 13.46 -6.31 -11.08
N ARG A 78 14.40 -5.44 -10.68
CA ARG A 78 15.76 -5.39 -11.22
C ARG A 78 16.72 -4.92 -10.13
N ARG A 79 17.80 -5.67 -9.90
CA ARG A 79 18.87 -5.27 -8.99
C ARG A 79 19.93 -4.43 -9.70
N THR A 80 20.38 -3.39 -9.01
CA THR A 80 21.48 -2.51 -9.37
C THR A 80 22.52 -2.52 -8.23
N PRO A 81 23.82 -2.37 -8.51
CA PRO A 81 24.81 -2.20 -7.46
C PRO A 81 24.46 -1.02 -6.54
N GLY A 82 24.48 -1.24 -5.22
CA GLY A 82 24.09 -0.23 -4.22
C GLY A 82 22.61 -0.26 -3.80
N ASP A 83 21.81 -1.16 -4.36
CA ASP A 83 20.43 -1.38 -3.93
C ASP A 83 20.38 -1.93 -2.50
N GLU A 84 19.86 -1.12 -1.57
CA GLU A 84 19.68 -1.49 -0.17
C GLU A 84 18.19 -1.49 0.18
N GLU A 85 17.69 -2.60 0.73
CA GLU A 85 16.30 -2.74 1.14
C GLU A 85 15.90 -1.67 2.17
N GLN A 86 16.75 -1.42 3.15
CA GLN A 86 16.46 -0.47 4.22
C GLN A 86 16.28 0.96 3.68
N HIS A 87 17.07 1.35 2.69
CA HIS A 87 16.94 2.66 2.05
C HIS A 87 15.55 2.86 1.43
N ILE A 88 15.03 1.85 0.73
CA ILE A 88 13.68 1.89 0.13
C ILE A 88 12.62 2.00 1.23
N ARG A 89 12.71 1.17 2.27
CA ARG A 89 11.76 1.17 3.39
C ARG A 89 11.74 2.51 4.10
N ASP A 90 12.91 3.07 4.40
CA ASP A 90 13.05 4.37 5.08
C ASP A 90 12.39 5.50 4.29
N ARG A 91 12.61 5.54 2.97
CA ARG A 91 12.04 6.59 2.11
C ARG A 91 10.52 6.49 2.03
N LEU A 92 10.00 5.27 1.85
CA LEU A 92 8.54 5.04 1.80
C LEU A 92 7.87 5.25 3.16
N TYR A 93 8.55 4.89 4.25
CA TYR A 93 8.07 5.14 5.63
C TYR A 93 7.92 6.63 5.92
N ARG A 94 8.87 7.45 5.44
CA ARG A 94 8.89 8.91 5.62
C ARG A 94 8.01 9.67 4.63
N MET A 95 7.34 8.97 3.70
CA MET A 95 6.47 9.59 2.71
C MET A 95 5.32 10.35 3.37
N ARG A 96 5.14 11.60 2.95
CA ARG A 96 4.12 12.53 3.44
C ARG A 96 3.33 13.10 2.27
N PHE A 97 2.10 13.55 2.51
CA PHE A 97 1.40 14.35 1.52
C PHE A 97 2.17 15.64 1.26
N GLN A 98 2.41 15.91 -0.02
CA GLN A 98 2.75 17.23 -0.51
C GLN A 98 1.60 17.67 -1.41
N SER A 99 0.80 18.64 -0.95
CA SER A 99 -0.02 19.41 -1.87
C SER A 99 0.93 20.27 -2.70
N ARG A 100 0.83 20.23 -4.03
CA ARG A 100 1.46 21.25 -4.85
C ARG A 100 0.72 22.55 -4.54
N ASP A 101 1.44 23.54 -4.01
CA ASP A 101 0.98 24.94 -4.01
C ASP A 101 0.93 25.45 -5.46
#